data_AF-X1L541-F1
#
_entry.id   AF-X1L541-F1
#
_cell.length_a   1.000
_cell.length_b   1.000
_cell.length_c   1.000
_cell.angle_alpha   90.00
_cell.angle_beta   90.00
_cell.angle_gamma   90.00
#
_symmetry.space_group_name_H-M   'P 1'
#
loop_
_entity.id
_entity.type
_entity.pdbx_description
1 polymer ?
#
loop_
_entity_poly.entity_id
_entity_poly.type
_entity_poly.pdbx_seq_one_letter_code
_entity_poly.pdbx_strand_id
1 'polypeptide(L)'
;FGYFMSATAASRLLQLDEEKMLNALGLAYHQAAGNLQVVRDGAQAKRLGPGFSCRAGVASALMAQKGITGAKNFIEGEVGFYGLYHPQSKYCDLSRLTDKLGQHFENEDISLKPYPCGVVNHTAIDAALAIAKERDIKPDDVAEVTIFTGAGSHFLCVPLEVKRHPRNAVDTQFSIPWSVATAIAKRRASVWDYTDEAASDPMMHKLTSKITAEIEPAFTGGSIE
;
A
#
# COMPACT_ATOMS: atom_id res chain seq x y z
N PHE A 1 -1.80 -1.18 11.73
CA PHE A 1 -1.81 0.20 12.27
C PHE A 1 -3.15 0.94 12.16
N GLY A 2 -3.85 0.93 11.01
CA GLY A 2 -5.12 1.68 10.85
C GLY A 2 -6.19 1.42 11.94
N TYR A 3 -6.25 0.20 12.48
CA TYR A 3 -7.12 -0.18 13.60
C TYR A 3 -6.87 0.68 14.84
N PHE A 4 -5.60 0.88 15.21
CA PHE A 4 -5.18 1.66 16.38
C PHE A 4 -5.44 3.16 16.17
N MET A 5 -5.10 3.67 14.99
CA MET A 5 -5.31 5.08 14.64
C MET A 5 -6.80 5.43 14.68
N SER A 6 -7.65 4.58 14.10
CA SER A 6 -9.10 4.79 14.11
C SER A 6 -9.69 4.69 15.53
N ALA A 7 -9.23 3.75 16.36
CA ALA A 7 -9.68 3.63 17.75
C ALA A 7 -9.27 4.87 18.58
N THR A 8 -8.05 5.36 18.38
CA THR A 8 -7.54 6.57 19.05
C THR A 8 -8.37 7.79 18.66
N ALA A 9 -8.56 8.01 17.36
CA ALA A 9 -9.34 9.15 16.86
C ALA A 9 -10.79 9.12 17.37
N ALA A 10 -11.46 7.95 17.30
CA ALA A 10 -12.81 7.78 17.81
C ALA A 10 -12.88 8.01 19.34
N SER A 11 -11.91 7.48 20.10
CA SER A 11 -11.85 7.67 21.55
C SER A 11 -11.66 9.14 21.95
N ARG A 12 -10.85 9.90 21.19
CA ARG A 12 -10.70 11.35 21.38
C ARG A 12 -11.99 12.11 21.12
N LEU A 13 -12.71 11.79 20.03
CA LEU A 13 -13.99 12.41 19.71
C LEU A 13 -15.08 12.11 20.76
N LEU A 14 -15.05 10.91 21.33
CA LEU A 14 -15.94 10.48 22.41
C LEU A 14 -15.52 10.98 23.80
N GLN A 15 -14.42 11.73 23.90
CA GLN A 15 -13.85 12.25 25.15
C GLN A 15 -13.62 11.15 26.20
N LEU A 16 -13.16 9.97 25.75
CA LEU A 16 -12.81 8.89 26.66
C LEU A 16 -11.58 9.27 27.50
N ASP A 17 -11.60 8.89 28.77
CA ASP A 17 -10.44 8.94 29.64
C ASP A 17 -9.34 7.96 29.17
N GLU A 18 -8.18 8.05 29.82
CA GLU A 18 -7.00 7.25 29.50
C GLU A 18 -7.29 5.73 29.60
N GLU A 19 -8.00 5.29 30.64
CA GLU A 19 -8.26 3.88 30.87
C GLU A 19 -9.15 3.29 29.76
N LYS A 20 -10.20 4.01 29.39
CA LYS A 20 -11.12 3.62 28.30
C LYS A 20 -10.43 3.71 26.93
N MET A 21 -9.59 4.71 26.70
CA MET A 21 -8.81 4.78 25.46
C MET A 21 -7.88 3.58 25.33
N LEU A 22 -7.21 3.19 26.42
CA LEU A 22 -6.35 2.00 26.45
C LEU A 22 -7.16 0.72 26.21
N ASN A 23 -8.37 0.60 26.78
CA ASN A 23 -9.28 -0.51 26.46
C ASN A 23 -9.67 -0.52 24.98
N ALA A 24 -9.98 0.64 24.39
CA ALA A 24 -10.33 0.75 22.97
C ALA A 24 -9.19 0.29 22.06
N LEU A 25 -7.95 0.67 22.38
CA LEU A 25 -6.75 0.23 21.66
C LEU A 25 -6.55 -1.30 21.76
N GLY A 26 -6.70 -1.87 22.95
CA GLY A 26 -6.65 -3.32 23.15
C GLY A 26 -7.74 -4.09 22.40
N LEU A 27 -8.97 -3.55 22.35
CA LEU A 27 -10.07 -4.12 21.57
C LEU A 27 -9.84 -4.00 20.06
N ALA A 28 -9.22 -2.91 19.60
CA ALA A 28 -8.84 -2.74 18.21
C ALA A 28 -7.72 -3.71 17.81
N TYR A 29 -6.76 -3.96 18.70
CA TYR A 29 -5.73 -4.99 18.52
C TYR A 29 -6.33 -6.37 18.31
N HIS A 30 -7.30 -6.76 19.14
CA HIS A 30 -7.96 -8.06 19.04
C HIS A 30 -8.71 -8.29 17.70
N GLN A 31 -8.99 -7.21 16.96
CA GLN A 31 -9.63 -7.25 15.64
C GLN A 31 -8.66 -7.01 14.48
N ALA A 32 -7.38 -6.73 14.77
CA ALA A 32 -6.41 -6.37 13.75
C ALA A 32 -6.21 -7.52 12.75
N ALA A 33 -6.32 -7.19 11.47
CA ALA A 33 -6.21 -8.16 10.39
C ALA A 33 -5.73 -7.47 9.10
N GLY A 34 -5.58 -8.26 8.03
CA GLY A 34 -5.15 -7.81 6.72
C GLY A 34 -3.90 -8.56 6.26
N ASN A 35 -3.74 -8.68 4.95
CA ASN A 35 -2.61 -9.36 4.32
C ASN A 35 -2.34 -8.80 2.93
N LEU A 36 -1.19 -9.16 2.35
CA LEU A 36 -0.82 -8.80 0.98
C LEU A 36 -1.26 -9.84 -0.06
N GLN A 37 -1.86 -10.97 0.35
CA GLN A 37 -2.36 -12.00 -0.58
C GLN A 37 -3.42 -11.42 -1.51
N VAL A 38 -4.26 -10.50 -1.03
CA VAL A 38 -5.25 -9.78 -1.86
C VAL A 38 -4.64 -9.04 -3.05
N VAL A 39 -3.37 -8.61 -2.97
CA VAL A 39 -2.66 -7.99 -4.11
C VAL A 39 -2.16 -9.04 -5.09
N ARG A 40 -1.73 -10.20 -4.60
CA ARG A 40 -1.29 -11.32 -5.44
C ARG A 40 -2.45 -11.92 -6.23
N ASP A 41 -3.62 -12.01 -5.60
CA ASP A 41 -4.81 -12.60 -6.21
C ASP A 41 -5.59 -11.61 -7.08
N GLY A 42 -5.28 -10.31 -7.00
CA GLY A 42 -6.05 -9.27 -7.68
C GLY A 42 -7.44 -9.08 -7.07
N ALA A 43 -7.59 -9.31 -5.76
CA ALA A 43 -8.87 -9.36 -5.08
C ALA A 43 -9.39 -7.98 -4.70
N GLN A 44 -10.69 -7.75 -4.92
CA GLN A 44 -11.38 -6.49 -4.56
C GLN A 44 -11.27 -6.13 -3.07
N ALA A 45 -11.07 -7.14 -2.20
CA ALA A 45 -10.82 -6.97 -0.77
C ALA A 45 -9.67 -6.00 -0.45
N LYS A 46 -8.72 -5.78 -1.38
CA LYS A 46 -7.66 -4.77 -1.22
C LYS A 46 -8.18 -3.37 -0.90
N ARG A 47 -9.37 -3.02 -1.40
CA ARG A 47 -10.04 -1.73 -1.19
C ARG A 47 -10.79 -1.67 0.15
N LEU A 48 -11.17 -2.82 0.70
CA LEU A 48 -11.99 -2.92 1.92
C LEU A 48 -11.16 -2.84 3.20
N GLY A 49 -9.88 -3.22 3.16
CA GLY A 49 -8.99 -3.24 4.33
C GLY A 49 -9.01 -1.96 5.17
N PRO A 50 -8.84 -0.75 4.58
CA PRO A 50 -8.97 0.50 5.32
C PRO A 50 -10.35 0.66 5.96
N GLY A 51 -11.43 0.35 5.24
CA GLY A 51 -12.80 0.40 5.77
C GLY A 51 -13.01 -0.55 6.96
N PHE A 52 -12.45 -1.78 6.91
CA PHE A 52 -12.50 -2.72 8.03
C PHE A 52 -11.77 -2.18 9.26
N SER A 53 -10.61 -1.53 9.07
CA SER A 53 -9.86 -0.93 10.16
C SER A 53 -10.61 0.25 10.81
N CYS A 54 -11.26 1.10 10.01
CA CYS A 54 -12.10 2.19 10.51
C CYS A 54 -13.30 1.66 11.30
N ARG A 55 -14.02 0.67 10.74
CA ARG A 55 -15.16 0.04 11.41
C ARG A 55 -14.76 -0.55 12.76
N ALA A 56 -13.67 -1.31 12.78
CA ALA A 56 -13.19 -1.96 14.00
C ALA A 56 -12.76 -0.93 15.05
N GLY A 57 -12.01 0.12 14.66
CA GLY A 57 -11.56 1.15 15.59
C GLY A 57 -12.71 1.92 16.23
N VAL A 58 -13.70 2.35 15.44
CA VAL A 58 -14.91 3.03 15.96
C VAL A 58 -15.70 2.10 16.89
N ALA A 59 -15.90 0.84 16.51
CA ALA A 59 -16.59 -0.13 17.36
C ALA A 59 -15.84 -0.35 18.69
N SER A 60 -14.51 -0.44 18.67
CA SER A 60 -13.70 -0.58 19.88
C SER A 60 -13.84 0.59 20.85
N ALA A 61 -13.86 1.83 20.34
CA ALA A 61 -14.06 3.01 21.16
C ALA A 61 -15.46 3.02 21.81
N LEU A 62 -16.50 2.64 21.06
CA LEU A 62 -17.87 2.52 21.57
C LEU A 62 -18.02 1.41 22.63
N MET A 63 -17.34 0.28 22.43
CA MET A 63 -17.32 -0.82 23.42
C MET A 63 -16.60 -0.39 24.70
N ALA A 64 -15.45 0.27 24.58
CA ALA A 64 -14.72 0.79 25.74
C ALA A 64 -15.49 1.88 26.49
N GLN A 65 -16.24 2.75 25.78
CA GLN A 65 -17.13 3.73 26.39
C GLN A 65 -18.14 3.06 27.34
N LYS A 66 -18.62 1.86 26.97
CA LYS A 66 -19.56 1.03 27.72
C LYS A 66 -18.89 0.14 28.77
N GLY A 67 -17.59 0.27 28.99
CA GLY A 67 -16.85 -0.46 30.03
C GLY A 67 -16.32 -1.83 29.60
N ILE A 68 -16.38 -2.18 28.32
CA ILE A 68 -15.71 -3.40 27.83
C ILE A 68 -14.19 -3.19 27.86
N THR A 69 -13.48 -4.16 28.41
CA THR A 69 -12.03 -4.11 28.59
C THR A 69 -11.28 -4.67 27.38
N GLY A 70 -10.08 -4.14 27.13
CA GLY A 70 -9.15 -4.63 26.12
C GLY A 70 -7.78 -4.94 26.74
N ALA A 71 -6.93 -5.64 25.99
CA ALA A 71 -5.56 -5.92 26.42
C ALA A 71 -4.79 -4.61 26.65
N LYS A 72 -4.24 -4.41 27.85
CA LYS A 72 -3.50 -3.19 28.20
C LYS A 72 -2.12 -3.14 27.52
N ASN A 73 -1.41 -4.26 27.52
CA ASN A 73 -0.10 -4.39 26.87
C ASN A 73 -0.24 -4.82 25.40
N PHE A 74 -1.12 -4.16 24.64
CA PHE A 74 -1.46 -4.56 23.28
C PHE A 74 -0.32 -4.35 22.26
N ILE A 75 0.69 -3.53 22.59
CA ILE A 75 1.86 -3.27 21.75
C ILE A 75 3.03 -4.20 22.11
N GLU A 76 3.52 -4.06 23.34
CA GLU A 76 4.79 -4.63 23.83
C GLU A 76 4.63 -5.88 24.70
N GLY A 77 3.39 -6.29 25.01
CA GLY A 77 3.16 -7.51 25.76
C GLY A 77 3.75 -8.73 25.05
N GLU A 78 4.02 -9.81 25.81
CA GLU A 78 4.58 -11.06 25.28
C GLU A 78 3.82 -11.58 24.05
N VAL A 79 2.48 -11.45 24.06
CA VAL A 79 1.57 -11.76 22.94
C VAL A 79 0.90 -10.51 22.35
N GLY A 80 1.57 -9.37 22.50
CA GLY A 80 1.19 -8.07 21.94
C GLY A 80 1.50 -7.97 20.45
N PHE A 81 1.15 -6.83 19.86
CA PHE A 81 1.24 -6.59 18.42
C PHE A 81 2.64 -6.87 17.86
N TYR A 82 3.69 -6.38 18.51
CA TYR A 82 5.05 -6.65 18.04
C TYR A 82 5.45 -8.11 18.18
N GLY A 83 5.11 -8.75 19.31
CA GLY A 83 5.37 -10.17 19.52
C GLY A 83 4.67 -11.06 18.47
N LEU A 84 3.44 -10.70 18.06
CA LEU A 84 2.66 -11.51 17.12
C LEU A 84 2.95 -11.21 15.65
N TYR A 85 3.03 -9.93 15.25
CA TYR A 85 3.16 -9.54 13.85
C TYR A 85 4.59 -9.22 13.43
N HIS A 86 5.48 -8.97 14.39
CA HIS A 86 6.86 -8.55 14.15
C HIS A 86 7.89 -9.25 15.08
N PRO A 87 7.79 -10.57 15.37
CA PRO A 87 8.57 -11.25 16.42
C PRO A 87 10.10 -11.15 16.29
N GLN A 88 10.62 -10.68 15.16
CA GLN A 88 12.05 -10.59 14.83
C GLN A 88 12.40 -9.28 14.12
N SER A 89 11.53 -8.28 14.18
CA SER A 89 11.78 -7.02 13.47
C SER A 89 12.91 -6.24 14.13
N LYS A 90 14.03 -6.11 13.42
CA LYS A 90 15.13 -5.18 13.75
C LYS A 90 14.68 -3.71 13.83
N TYR A 91 13.45 -3.42 13.38
CA TYR A 91 12.82 -2.10 13.39
C TYR A 91 11.85 -1.90 14.55
N CYS A 92 11.76 -2.86 15.49
CA CYS A 92 10.96 -2.73 16.70
C CYS A 92 11.68 -1.83 17.73
N ASP A 93 11.93 -0.59 17.35
CA ASP A 93 12.43 0.45 18.24
C ASP A 93 11.24 1.25 18.79
N LEU A 94 10.82 0.91 20.01
CA LEU A 94 9.69 1.56 20.68
C LEU A 94 9.94 3.05 20.92
N SER A 95 11.20 3.50 20.96
CA SER A 95 11.51 4.92 21.15
C SER A 95 10.97 5.78 20.01
N ARG A 96 10.82 5.20 18.81
CA ARG A 96 10.24 5.89 17.64
C ARG A 96 8.75 6.18 17.77
N LEU A 97 8.02 5.47 18.64
CA LEU A 97 6.59 5.71 18.83
C LEU A 97 6.31 7.03 19.55
N THR A 98 7.27 7.50 20.35
CA THR A 98 7.14 8.72 21.15
C THR A 98 8.15 9.80 20.77
N ASP A 99 9.05 9.52 19.82
CA ASP A 99 9.98 10.50 19.29
C ASP A 99 9.22 11.73 18.77
N LYS A 100 9.65 12.91 19.21
CA LYS A 100 9.07 14.22 18.88
C LYS A 100 7.55 14.34 19.07
N LEU A 101 6.94 13.51 19.92
CA LEU A 101 5.51 13.59 20.18
C LEU A 101 5.10 14.98 20.68
N GLY A 102 4.11 15.58 20.02
CA GLY A 102 3.64 16.94 20.32
C GLY A 102 4.49 18.07 19.72
N GLN A 103 5.59 17.75 19.04
CA GLN A 103 6.45 18.70 18.32
C GLN A 103 6.40 18.49 16.82
N HIS A 104 6.42 17.24 16.38
CA HIS A 104 6.25 16.86 14.98
C HIS A 104 4.95 16.10 14.82
N PHE A 105 4.23 16.41 13.75
CA PHE A 105 3.01 15.70 13.39
C PHE A 105 3.20 15.07 12.00
N GLU A 106 3.11 13.74 11.94
CA GLU A 106 3.32 12.94 10.73
C GLU A 106 2.38 13.32 9.57
N ASN A 107 1.31 14.10 9.82
CA ASN A 107 0.46 14.63 8.76
C ASN A 107 1.16 15.67 7.88
N GLU A 108 2.24 16.29 8.37
CA GLU A 108 3.09 17.21 7.59
C GLU A 108 3.87 16.45 6.50
N ASP A 109 4.13 15.17 6.70
CA ASP A 109 4.88 14.30 5.78
C ASP A 109 3.97 13.44 4.88
N ILE A 110 2.68 13.76 4.80
CA ILE A 110 1.75 13.06 3.90
C ILE A 110 2.00 13.50 2.45
N SER A 111 2.37 12.53 1.61
CA SER A 111 2.46 12.72 0.17
C SER A 111 1.09 12.55 -0.53
N LEU A 112 0.80 13.44 -1.47
CA LEU A 112 -0.31 13.28 -2.40
C LEU A 112 0.16 12.43 -3.58
N LYS A 113 -0.60 11.39 -3.90
CA LYS A 113 -0.28 10.50 -5.02
C LYS A 113 -0.60 11.17 -6.36
N PRO A 114 0.37 11.35 -7.27
CA PRO A 114 0.09 11.85 -8.61
C PRO A 114 -0.62 10.81 -9.48
N TYR A 115 -0.43 9.51 -9.19
CA TYR A 115 -0.99 8.40 -9.95
C TYR A 115 -1.87 7.49 -9.10
N PRO A 116 -3.04 7.03 -9.61
CA PRO A 116 -4.02 6.26 -8.84
C PRO A 116 -3.68 4.76 -8.78
N CYS A 117 -2.44 4.44 -8.39
CA CYS A 117 -1.90 3.09 -8.30
C CYS A 117 -1.01 2.92 -7.05
N GLY A 118 -0.42 1.74 -6.87
CA GLY A 118 0.60 1.50 -5.83
C GLY A 118 1.75 2.50 -5.96
N VAL A 119 2.19 3.09 -4.85
CA VAL A 119 3.26 4.13 -4.84
C VAL A 119 4.57 3.62 -5.46
N VAL A 120 4.81 2.33 -5.34
CA VAL A 120 5.96 1.63 -5.92
C VAL A 120 6.01 1.73 -7.46
N ASN A 121 4.88 1.97 -8.13
CA ASN A 121 4.88 2.18 -9.59
C ASN A 121 5.36 3.58 -9.99
N HIS A 122 5.36 4.57 -9.08
CA HIS A 122 5.39 5.99 -9.44
C HIS A 122 6.70 6.39 -10.11
N THR A 123 7.84 5.94 -9.60
CA THR A 123 9.15 6.24 -10.18
C THR A 123 9.31 5.64 -11.59
N ALA A 124 8.76 4.45 -11.83
CA ALA A 124 8.75 3.83 -13.14
C ALA A 124 7.81 4.55 -14.13
N ILE A 125 6.67 5.06 -13.65
CA ILE A 125 5.77 5.91 -14.44
C ILE A 125 6.48 7.20 -14.84
N ASP A 126 7.14 7.88 -13.89
CA ASP A 126 7.85 9.14 -14.15
C ASP A 126 8.98 8.93 -15.18
N ALA A 127 9.79 7.89 -15.01
CA ALA A 127 10.85 7.55 -15.96
C ALA A 127 10.30 7.24 -17.36
N ALA A 128 9.25 6.42 -17.45
CA ALA A 128 8.62 6.08 -18.72
C ALA A 128 7.99 7.31 -19.40
N LEU A 129 7.31 8.18 -18.64
CA LEU A 129 6.75 9.43 -19.16
C LEU A 129 7.83 10.36 -19.69
N ALA A 130 8.93 10.53 -18.96
CA ALA A 130 10.05 11.38 -19.37
C ALA A 130 10.67 10.88 -20.68
N ILE A 131 11.05 9.60 -20.74
CA ILE A 131 11.67 8.98 -21.92
C ILE A 131 10.73 9.03 -23.12
N ALA A 132 9.46 8.65 -22.93
CA ALA A 132 8.51 8.57 -24.02
C ALA A 132 8.16 9.95 -24.59
N LYS A 133 8.16 11.01 -23.77
CA LYS A 133 7.98 12.39 -24.23
C LYS A 133 9.23 12.94 -24.90
N GLU A 134 10.42 12.75 -24.32
CA GLU A 134 11.67 13.25 -24.87
C GLU A 134 11.97 12.67 -26.25
N ARG A 135 11.66 11.38 -26.45
CA ARG A 135 12.01 10.63 -27.66
C ARG A 135 10.82 10.37 -28.61
N ASP A 136 9.64 10.89 -28.28
CA ASP A 136 8.38 10.65 -28.98
C ASP A 136 8.10 9.16 -29.30
N ILE A 137 8.43 8.25 -28.37
CA ILE A 137 8.30 6.80 -28.57
C ILE A 137 6.82 6.40 -28.62
N LYS A 138 6.34 5.84 -29.72
CA LYS A 138 4.96 5.33 -29.83
C LYS A 138 4.91 3.85 -29.45
N PRO A 139 3.73 3.30 -29.07
CA PRO A 139 3.60 1.88 -28.74
C PRO A 139 4.17 0.90 -29.78
N ASP A 140 4.05 1.25 -31.06
CA ASP A 140 4.55 0.41 -32.16
C ASP A 140 6.07 0.50 -32.35
N ASP A 141 6.73 1.54 -31.82
CA ASP A 141 8.19 1.69 -31.88
C ASP A 141 8.90 0.81 -30.82
N VAL A 142 8.17 0.36 -29.80
CA VAL A 142 8.72 -0.42 -28.70
C VAL A 142 8.99 -1.85 -29.15
N ALA A 143 10.25 -2.27 -29.16
CA ALA A 143 10.64 -3.67 -29.31
C ALA A 143 10.59 -4.40 -27.96
N GLU A 144 11.23 -3.82 -26.94
CA GLU A 144 11.32 -4.35 -25.57
C GLU A 144 11.50 -3.19 -24.57
N VAL A 145 11.07 -3.40 -23.33
CA VAL A 145 11.39 -2.53 -22.18
C VAL A 145 11.85 -3.38 -21.02
N THR A 146 13.01 -3.08 -20.43
CA THR A 146 13.47 -3.71 -19.19
C THR A 146 13.31 -2.74 -18.03
N ILE A 147 12.57 -3.14 -17.00
CA ILE A 147 12.41 -2.36 -15.77
C ILE A 147 13.41 -2.83 -14.73
N PHE A 148 14.29 -1.94 -14.28
CA PHE A 148 15.16 -2.21 -13.13
C PHE A 148 14.48 -1.76 -11.84
N THR A 149 14.40 -2.68 -10.87
CA THR A 149 13.71 -2.47 -9.58
C THR A 149 14.61 -2.83 -8.41
N GLY A 150 14.39 -2.20 -7.25
CA GLY A 150 14.92 -2.72 -6.00
C GLY A 150 14.17 -3.97 -5.54
N ALA A 151 14.82 -4.82 -4.73
CA ALA A 151 14.24 -6.09 -4.28
C ALA A 151 12.86 -5.94 -3.60
N GLY A 152 12.69 -4.89 -2.78
CA GLY A 152 11.44 -4.60 -2.07
C GLY A 152 10.29 -4.11 -2.96
N SER A 153 10.58 -3.69 -4.19
CA SER A 153 9.61 -3.20 -5.18
C SER A 153 9.29 -4.24 -6.26
N HIS A 154 10.18 -5.24 -6.43
CA HIS A 154 10.09 -6.24 -7.49
C HIS A 154 8.81 -7.10 -7.42
N PHE A 155 8.16 -7.19 -6.25
CA PHE A 155 6.91 -7.93 -6.09
C PHE A 155 5.73 -7.38 -6.94
N LEU A 156 5.81 -6.14 -7.45
CA LEU A 156 4.84 -5.61 -8.43
C LEU A 156 5.19 -5.95 -9.89
N CYS A 157 6.30 -6.63 -10.12
CA CYS A 157 6.70 -7.18 -11.41
C CYS A 157 6.53 -8.70 -11.49
N VAL A 158 6.28 -9.38 -10.36
CA VAL A 158 6.15 -10.85 -10.31
C VAL A 158 4.80 -11.32 -9.76
N PRO A 159 4.27 -12.46 -10.23
CA PRO A 159 4.73 -13.21 -11.41
C PRO A 159 4.57 -12.41 -12.71
N LEU A 160 5.58 -12.42 -13.57
CA LEU A 160 5.67 -11.49 -14.70
C LEU A 160 4.54 -11.70 -15.71
N GLU A 161 4.13 -12.93 -15.93
CA GLU A 161 3.01 -13.30 -16.77
C GLU A 161 1.70 -12.66 -16.30
N VAL A 162 1.46 -12.63 -14.98
CA VAL A 162 0.26 -11.99 -14.41
C VAL A 162 0.39 -10.47 -14.50
N LYS A 163 1.58 -9.91 -14.21
CA LYS A 163 1.79 -8.46 -14.22
C LYS A 163 1.74 -7.87 -15.63
N ARG A 164 2.11 -8.62 -16.65
CA ARG A 164 1.93 -8.24 -18.07
C ARG A 164 0.48 -8.34 -18.54
N HIS A 165 -0.31 -9.23 -17.93
CA HIS A 165 -1.70 -9.48 -18.31
C HIS A 165 -2.64 -9.24 -17.13
N PRO A 166 -2.77 -7.99 -16.65
CA PRO A 166 -3.68 -7.68 -15.56
C PRO A 166 -5.12 -8.01 -15.97
N ARG A 167 -5.88 -8.64 -15.08
CA ARG A 167 -7.23 -9.16 -15.38
C ARG A 167 -8.34 -8.19 -14.98
N ASN A 168 -8.01 -7.24 -14.11
CA ASN A 168 -8.97 -6.34 -13.48
C ASN A 168 -8.26 -5.08 -12.94
N ALA A 169 -9.05 -4.17 -12.38
CA ALA A 169 -8.61 -2.91 -11.82
C ALA A 169 -7.56 -3.07 -10.70
N VAL A 170 -7.65 -4.10 -9.86
CA VAL A 170 -6.64 -4.33 -8.81
C VAL A 170 -5.31 -4.72 -9.46
N ASP A 171 -5.32 -5.64 -10.43
CA ASP A 171 -4.09 -6.05 -11.10
C ASP A 171 -3.41 -4.86 -11.82
N THR A 172 -4.18 -4.00 -12.50
CA THR A 172 -3.63 -2.80 -13.15
C THR A 172 -2.98 -1.85 -12.13
N GLN A 173 -3.59 -1.64 -10.96
CA GLN A 173 -3.09 -0.75 -9.90
C GLN A 173 -1.81 -1.25 -9.23
N PHE A 174 -1.53 -2.55 -9.34
CA PHE A 174 -0.42 -3.22 -8.70
C PHE A 174 0.44 -3.97 -9.73
N SER A 175 0.68 -3.34 -10.88
CA SER A 175 1.58 -3.82 -11.93
C SER A 175 2.45 -2.68 -12.47
N ILE A 176 3.78 -2.82 -12.31
CA ILE A 176 4.74 -1.87 -12.91
C ILE A 176 4.75 -2.02 -14.44
N PRO A 177 4.76 -3.24 -15.03
CA PRO A 177 4.63 -3.39 -16.48
C PRO A 177 3.42 -2.65 -17.07
N TRP A 178 2.24 -2.80 -16.45
CA TRP A 178 1.03 -2.09 -16.90
C TRP A 178 1.19 -0.56 -16.82
N SER A 179 1.75 -0.08 -15.71
CA SER A 179 1.93 1.35 -15.47
C SER A 179 2.94 1.98 -16.44
N VAL A 180 4.02 1.28 -16.76
CA VAL A 180 5.02 1.71 -17.76
C VAL A 180 4.43 1.72 -19.17
N ALA A 181 3.72 0.65 -19.56
CA ALA A 181 3.02 0.61 -20.83
C ALA A 181 2.00 1.76 -20.96
N THR A 182 1.27 2.06 -19.88
CA THR A 182 0.28 3.14 -19.83
C THR A 182 0.95 4.50 -20.04
N ALA A 183 2.06 4.74 -19.34
CA ALA A 183 2.86 5.96 -19.50
C ALA A 183 3.37 6.14 -20.94
N ILE A 184 3.88 5.07 -21.56
CA ILE A 184 4.31 5.08 -22.95
C ILE A 184 3.11 5.33 -23.86
N ALA A 185 2.08 4.49 -23.85
CA ALA A 185 1.00 4.56 -24.83
C ALA A 185 0.15 5.83 -24.73
N LYS A 186 -0.10 6.31 -23.51
CA LYS A 186 -1.09 7.36 -23.27
C LYS A 186 -0.50 8.68 -22.82
N ARG A 187 0.83 8.74 -22.59
CA ARG A 187 1.56 9.92 -22.08
C ARG A 187 0.99 10.47 -20.76
N ARG A 188 0.30 9.63 -20.01
CA ARG A 188 -0.37 9.91 -18.73
C ARG A 188 -0.61 8.60 -17.98
N ALA A 189 -0.97 8.71 -16.70
CA ALA A 189 -1.52 7.61 -15.91
C ALA A 189 -2.68 8.14 -15.06
N SER A 190 -3.90 8.03 -15.59
CA SER A 190 -5.13 8.58 -14.98
C SER A 190 -5.97 7.49 -14.33
N VAL A 191 -7.01 7.88 -13.58
CA VAL A 191 -7.93 6.91 -12.94
C VAL A 191 -8.59 5.97 -13.95
N TRP A 192 -8.81 6.43 -15.18
CA TRP A 192 -9.40 5.65 -16.27
C TRP A 192 -8.47 4.61 -16.87
N ASP A 193 -7.18 4.64 -16.51
CA ASP A 193 -6.19 3.67 -17.00
C ASP A 193 -5.99 2.50 -16.02
N TYR A 194 -6.73 2.49 -14.92
CA TYR A 194 -6.65 1.51 -13.84
C TYR A 194 -8.03 0.92 -13.48
N THR A 195 -8.83 0.64 -14.50
CA THR A 195 -10.19 0.07 -14.38
C THR A 195 -10.26 -1.33 -15.02
N ASP A 196 -11.39 -2.02 -14.82
CA ASP A 196 -11.63 -3.33 -15.45
C ASP A 196 -11.74 -3.19 -16.98
N GLU A 197 -12.30 -2.08 -17.45
CA GLU A 197 -12.40 -1.76 -18.89
C GLU A 197 -11.01 -1.50 -19.47
N ALA A 198 -10.16 -0.74 -18.78
CA ALA A 198 -8.80 -0.52 -19.20
C ALA A 198 -8.02 -1.83 -19.28
N ALA A 199 -8.18 -2.71 -18.28
CA ALA A 199 -7.55 -4.03 -18.24
C ALA A 199 -7.98 -4.95 -19.39
N SER A 200 -9.05 -4.63 -20.12
CA SER A 200 -9.51 -5.42 -21.27
C SER A 200 -8.94 -4.95 -22.62
N ASP A 201 -8.12 -3.88 -22.64
CA ASP A 201 -7.58 -3.28 -23.86
C ASP A 201 -6.50 -4.18 -24.52
N PRO A 202 -6.75 -4.77 -25.71
CA PRO A 202 -5.81 -5.65 -26.38
C PRO A 202 -4.51 -4.95 -26.81
N MET A 203 -4.56 -3.64 -27.12
CA MET A 203 -3.37 -2.88 -27.49
C MET A 203 -2.43 -2.76 -26.30
N MET A 204 -3.00 -2.51 -25.11
CA MET A 204 -2.22 -2.45 -23.87
C MET A 204 -1.57 -3.79 -23.56
N HIS A 205 -2.29 -4.92 -23.71
CA HIS A 205 -1.70 -6.25 -23.53
C HIS A 205 -0.57 -6.57 -24.51
N LYS A 206 -0.67 -6.09 -25.76
CA LYS A 206 0.40 -6.23 -26.76
C LYS A 206 1.65 -5.41 -26.38
N LEU A 207 1.47 -4.25 -25.75
CA LEU A 207 2.60 -3.43 -25.31
C LEU A 207 3.22 -3.99 -24.02
N THR A 208 2.41 -4.34 -23.02
CA THR A 208 2.91 -4.88 -21.75
C THR A 208 3.64 -6.21 -21.91
N SER A 209 3.27 -7.03 -22.90
CA SER A 209 3.96 -8.30 -23.17
C SER A 209 5.44 -8.12 -23.54
N LYS A 210 5.83 -6.92 -24.00
CA LYS A 210 7.20 -6.54 -24.35
C LYS A 210 8.03 -6.06 -23.15
N ILE A 211 7.46 -6.04 -21.94
CA ILE A 211 8.08 -5.39 -20.76
C ILE A 211 8.60 -6.42 -19.77
N THR A 212 9.91 -6.58 -19.63
CA THR A 212 10.58 -7.43 -18.62
C THR A 212 10.90 -6.62 -17.36
N ALA A 213 11.30 -7.31 -16.28
CA ALA A 213 11.77 -6.66 -15.07
C ALA A 213 12.91 -7.45 -14.43
N GLU A 214 13.89 -6.72 -13.92
CA GLU A 214 15.07 -7.26 -13.24
C GLU A 214 15.26 -6.56 -11.89
N ILE A 215 15.91 -7.27 -10.96
CA ILE A 215 16.36 -6.68 -9.71
C ILE A 215 17.73 -6.07 -9.95
N GLU A 216 17.87 -4.77 -9.69
CA GLU A 216 19.16 -4.06 -9.72
C GLU A 216 19.73 -4.01 -8.30
N PRO A 217 20.83 -4.72 -8.00
CA PRO A 217 21.43 -4.74 -6.66
C PRO A 217 21.82 -3.36 -6.12
N ALA A 218 22.14 -2.41 -7.00
CA ALA A 218 22.42 -1.02 -6.59
C ALA A 218 21.18 -0.28 -6.07
N PHE A 219 19.97 -0.74 -6.42
CA PHE A 219 18.72 -0.16 -5.92
C PHE A 219 18.36 -0.77 -4.56
N THR A 220 18.98 -0.22 -3.53
CA THR A 220 18.84 -0.68 -2.14
C THR A 220 17.63 -0.07 -1.42
N GLY A 221 16.92 0.88 -2.05
CA GLY A 221 15.72 1.53 -1.52
C GLY A 221 14.40 1.00 -2.10
N GLY A 222 13.28 1.28 -1.42
CA GLY A 222 11.94 0.94 -1.91
C GLY A 222 11.33 -0.34 -1.32
N SER A 223 11.78 -0.78 -0.13
CA SER A 223 10.95 -1.68 0.67
C SER A 223 9.70 -0.93 1.13
N ILE A 224 8.55 -1.60 1.07
CA ILE A 224 7.35 -1.20 1.83
C ILE A 224 7.46 -1.72 3.28
N GLU A 225 8.68 -2.12 3.69
CA GLU A 225 9.04 -2.38 5.09
C GLU A 225 9.44 -1.08 5.77
#